data_AF-A0A537VNH7-F1
#
_entry.id   AF-A0A537VNH7-F1
#
_cell.length_a   1.000
_cell.length_b   1.000
_cell.length_c   1.000
_cell.angle_alpha   90.00
_cell.angle_beta   90.00
_cell.angle_gamma   90.00
#
_symmetry.space_group_name_H-M   'P 1'
#
loop_
_entity.id
_entity.type
_entity.pdbx_description
1 polymer ?
#
loop_
_entity_poly.entity_id
_entity_poly.type
_entity_poly.pdbx_seq_one_letter_code
_entity_poly.pdbx_strand_id
1 'polypeptide(L)'
;MPGSARVAAMMAGASVAEELFFRRFLYGALARRGAAVAVLGSALAFAVVHIPAYGNRVFLLDLAAGGVLSWQRWASGSWTAPAASHIAANLMTIL
;
A
#
# COMPACT_ATOMS: atom_id res chain seq x y z
N MET A 1 -8.62 15.22 -21.37
CA MET A 1 -7.25 15.67 -21.71
C MET A 1 -6.37 14.43 -21.82
N PRO A 2 -5.65 14.19 -22.93
CA PRO A 2 -4.84 12.98 -23.14
C PRO A 2 -3.83 12.64 -22.02
N GLY A 3 -3.45 13.63 -21.19
CA GLY A 3 -2.60 13.42 -20.03
C GLY A 3 -3.25 12.65 -18.86
N SER A 4 -4.58 12.70 -18.69
CA SER A 4 -5.24 12.09 -17.52
C SER A 4 -5.18 10.56 -17.55
N ALA A 5 -5.31 9.95 -18.74
CA ALA A 5 -5.21 8.50 -18.90
C ALA A 5 -3.79 7.98 -18.61
N ARG A 6 -2.76 8.73 -19.04
CA ARG A 6 -1.36 8.38 -18.76
C ARG A 6 -1.06 8.47 -17.26
N VAL A 7 -1.49 9.53 -16.60
CA VAL A 7 -1.31 9.70 -15.15
C VAL A 7 -2.03 8.58 -14.38
N ALA A 8 -3.29 8.27 -14.75
CA ALA A 8 -4.04 7.18 -14.14
C ALA A 8 -3.33 5.82 -14.29
N ALA A 9 -2.79 5.52 -15.47
CA ALA A 9 -2.04 4.28 -15.70
C ALA A 9 -0.75 4.21 -14.86
N MET A 10 -0.01 5.32 -14.74
CA MET A 10 1.19 5.39 -13.92
C MET A 10 0.87 5.23 -12.43
N MET A 11 -0.19 5.87 -11.94
CA MET A 11 -0.63 5.74 -10.54
C MET A 11 -1.10 4.32 -10.22
N ALA A 12 -1.87 3.69 -11.11
CA ALA A 12 -2.29 2.30 -10.93
C ALA A 12 -1.08 1.34 -10.95
N GLY A 13 -0.13 1.57 -11.86
CA GLY A 13 1.12 0.81 -11.92
C GLY A 13 1.95 0.93 -10.64
N ALA A 14 2.07 2.14 -10.09
CA ALA A 14 2.75 2.39 -8.82
C ALA A 14 2.07 1.62 -7.66
N SER A 15 0.74 1.73 -7.52
CA SER A 15 0.00 0.99 -6.50
C SER A 15 0.21 -0.52 -6.58
N VAL A 16 0.22 -1.09 -7.80
CA VAL A 16 0.48 -2.53 -7.98
C VAL A 16 1.91 -2.89 -7.57
N ALA A 17 2.90 -2.09 -7.97
CA ALA A 17 4.30 -2.33 -7.61
C ALA A 17 4.51 -2.27 -6.09
N GLU A 18 3.90 -1.28 -5.43
CA GLU A 18 3.94 -1.14 -3.98
C GLU A 18 3.28 -2.33 -3.28
N GLU A 19 2.08 -2.76 -3.69
CA GLU A 19 1.41 -3.89 -3.04
C GLU A 19 2.09 -5.24 -3.33
N LEU A 20 2.75 -5.39 -4.48
CA LEU A 20 3.63 -6.53 -4.73
C LEU A 20 4.81 -6.55 -3.74
N PHE A 21 5.43 -5.40 -3.48
CA PHE A 21 6.53 -5.32 -2.53
C PHE A 21 6.06 -5.50 -1.09
N PHE A 22 5.13 -4.67 -0.63
CA PHE A 22 4.71 -4.65 0.77
C PHE A 22 3.80 -5.83 1.11
N ARG A 23 2.74 -6.09 0.33
CA ARG A 23 1.68 -7.04 0.71
C ARG A 23 1.91 -8.43 0.19
N ARG A 24 2.66 -8.62 -0.91
CA ARG A 24 3.07 -9.96 -1.35
C ARG A 24 4.42 -10.38 -0.77
N PHE A 25 5.49 -9.62 -1.01
CA PHE A 25 6.84 -10.01 -0.61
C PHE A 25 7.11 -9.80 0.89
N LEU A 26 7.09 -8.56 1.38
CA LEU A 26 7.46 -8.24 2.77
C LEU A 26 6.50 -8.86 3.78
N TYR A 27 5.19 -8.65 3.60
CA TYR A 27 4.16 -9.26 4.46
C TYR A 27 4.30 -10.79 4.46
N GLY A 28 4.52 -11.42 3.30
CA GLY A 28 4.72 -12.88 3.21
C GLY A 28 5.93 -13.35 4.01
N ALA A 29 7.04 -12.61 3.96
CA ALA A 29 8.23 -12.92 4.75
C ALA A 29 7.98 -12.77 6.26
N LEU A 30 7.26 -11.73 6.67
CA LEU A 30 6.92 -11.43 8.07
C LEU A 30 5.83 -12.37 8.62
N ALA A 31 4.91 -12.85 7.79
CA ALA A 31 3.81 -13.72 8.20
C ALA A 31 4.29 -15.05 8.81
N ARG A 32 5.51 -15.48 8.47
CA ARG A 32 6.20 -16.61 9.13
C ARG A 32 6.43 -16.40 10.63
N ARG A 33 6.33 -15.16 11.11
CA ARG A 33 6.46 -14.75 12.52
C ARG A 33 5.10 -14.38 13.16
N GLY A 34 3.99 -14.61 12.44
CA GLY A 34 2.64 -14.34 12.91
C GLY A 34 1.96 -13.14 12.24
N ALA A 35 0.63 -13.12 12.27
CA ALA A 35 -0.19 -12.13 11.59
C ALA A 35 0.04 -10.70 12.13
N ALA A 36 0.15 -10.53 13.45
CA ALA A 36 0.40 -9.22 14.05
C ALA A 36 1.73 -8.61 13.58
N VAL A 37 2.80 -9.41 13.52
CA VAL A 37 4.11 -8.96 13.03
C VAL A 37 4.04 -8.56 11.56
N ALA A 38 3.31 -9.32 10.73
CA ALA A 38 3.13 -9.01 9.32
C ALA A 38 2.33 -7.72 9.09
N VAL A 39 1.22 -7.55 9.82
CA VAL A 39 0.38 -6.34 9.73
C VAL A 39 1.15 -5.11 10.18
N LEU A 40 1.71 -5.14 11.39
CA LEU A 40 2.40 -3.97 11.97
C LEU A 40 3.69 -3.67 11.21
N GLY A 41 4.50 -4.69 10.90
CA GLY A 41 5.76 -4.51 10.20
C GLY A 41 5.59 -4.01 8.76
N SER A 42 4.62 -4.56 8.02
CA SER A 42 4.34 -4.08 6.66
C SER A 42 3.74 -2.68 6.65
N ALA A 43 2.87 -2.34 7.61
CA ALA A 43 2.30 -1.00 7.72
C ALA A 43 3.37 0.04 8.08
N LEU A 44 4.24 -0.27 9.04
CA LEU A 44 5.34 0.61 9.44
C LEU A 44 6.34 0.83 8.30
N ALA A 45 6.76 -0.24 7.60
CA ALA A 45 7.67 -0.12 6.47
C ALA A 45 7.08 0.74 5.35
N PHE A 46 5.79 0.57 5.06
CA PHE A 46 5.06 1.39 4.11
C PHE A 46 5.14 2.88 4.50
N ALA A 47 4.76 3.22 5.74
CA ALA A 47 4.80 4.60 6.22
C ALA A 47 6.20 5.23 6.20
N VAL A 48 7.23 4.48 6.58
CA VAL A 48 8.62 4.97 6.61
C VAL A 48 9.13 5.29 5.20
N VAL A 49 8.86 4.42 4.22
CA VAL A 49 9.29 4.62 2.82
C VAL A 49 8.67 5.87 2.19
N HIS A 50 7.52 6.31 2.69
CA HIS A 50 6.80 7.49 2.19
C HIS A 50 7.35 8.81 2.71
N ILE A 51 8.16 8.80 3.79
CA ILE A 51 8.70 10.01 4.42
C ILE A 51 9.49 10.90 3.43
N PRO A 52 10.40 10.39 2.58
CA PRO A 52 11.15 11.24 1.66
C PRO A 52 10.27 11.93 0.59
N ALA A 53 9.14 11.32 0.22
CA ALA A 53 8.25 11.84 -0.81
C ALA A 53 7.22 12.84 -0.26
N TYR A 54 6.67 12.58 0.93
CA TYR A 54 5.53 13.32 1.47
C TYR A 54 5.82 14.04 2.81
N GLY A 55 6.97 13.78 3.41
CA GLY A 55 7.39 14.35 4.67
C GLY A 55 6.78 13.66 5.89
N ASN A 56 7.33 13.97 7.06
CA ASN A 56 7.05 13.32 8.34
C ASN A 56 5.61 13.58 8.82
N ARG A 57 4.97 14.65 8.34
CA ARG A 57 3.64 15.08 8.79
C ARG A 57 2.54 14.11 8.37
N VAL A 58 2.74 13.38 7.28
CA VAL A 58 1.78 12.37 6.81
C VAL A 58 2.08 10.96 7.32
N PHE A 59 3.12 10.77 8.13
CA PHE A 59 3.52 9.45 8.61
C PHE A 59 2.36 8.66 9.24
N LEU A 60 1.53 9.31 10.08
CA LEU A 60 0.38 8.66 10.71
C LEU A 60 -0.71 8.29 9.69
N LEU A 61 -0.86 9.09 8.63
CA LEU A 61 -1.79 8.80 7.54
C LEU A 61 -1.31 7.58 6.74
N ASP A 62 -0.03 7.54 6.38
CA ASP A 62 0.56 6.41 5.66
C ASP A 62 0.59 5.14 6.53
N LEU A 63 0.79 5.28 7.84
CA LEU A 63 0.71 4.17 8.78
C LEU A 63 -0.71 3.61 8.87
N ALA A 64 -1.72 4.48 8.92
CA ALA A 64 -3.12 4.07 8.91
C ALA A 64 -3.51 3.40 7.59
N ALA A 65 -3.15 3.99 6.45
CA ALA A 65 -3.37 3.41 5.13
C ALA A 65 -2.67 2.06 5.00
N GLY A 66 -1.39 2.00 5.37
CA GLY A 66 -0.61 0.78 5.36
C GLY A 66 -1.17 -0.29 6.31
N GLY A 67 -1.78 0.11 7.42
CA GLY A 67 -2.50 -0.75 8.35
C GLY A 67 -3.75 -1.36 7.73
N VAL A 68 -4.60 -0.55 7.09
CA VAL A 68 -5.81 -1.00 6.37
C VAL A 68 -5.44 -1.99 5.27
N LEU A 69 -4.47 -1.66 4.42
CA LEU A 69 -4.03 -2.53 3.32
C LEU A 69 -3.46 -3.87 3.84
N SER A 70 -2.71 -3.83 4.94
CA SER A 70 -2.18 -5.05 5.57
C SER A 70 -3.27 -5.88 6.24
N TRP A 71 -4.27 -5.23 6.84
CA TRP A 71 -5.47 -5.91 7.35
C TRP A 71 -6.26 -6.56 6.22
N GLN A 72 -6.45 -5.90 5.09
CA GLN A 72 -7.10 -6.51 3.92
C GLN A 72 -6.33 -7.74 3.42
N ARG A 73 -4.99 -7.69 3.43
CA ARG A 73 -4.16 -8.87 3.12
C ARG A 73 -4.41 -10.01 4.12
N TRP A 74 -4.49 -9.71 5.41
CA TRP A 74 -4.76 -10.70 6.45
C TRP A 74 -6.17 -11.31 6.29
N ALA A 75 -7.19 -10.46 6.15
CA ALA A 75 -8.59 -10.86 6.10
C ALA A 75 -8.94 -11.64 4.82
N SER A 76 -8.35 -11.28 3.68
CA SER A 76 -8.63 -11.94 2.38
C SER A 76 -7.66 -13.07 2.04
N GLY A 77 -6.50 -13.15 2.70
CA GLY A 77 -5.40 -14.03 2.32
C GLY A 77 -4.65 -13.62 1.04
N SER A 78 -5.15 -12.63 0.29
CA SER A 78 -4.63 -12.22 -1.02
C SER A 78 -4.08 -10.79 -1.01
N TRP A 79 -3.03 -10.55 -1.80
CA TRP A 79 -2.50 -9.20 -2.04
C TRP A 79 -3.32 -8.42 -3.09
N THR A 80 -4.22 -9.08 -3.81
CA THR A 80 -5.03 -8.41 -4.84
C THR A 80 -6.10 -7.49 -4.25
N ALA A 81 -6.64 -7.83 -3.07
CA ALA A 81 -7.59 -6.98 -2.36
C ALA A 81 -7.00 -5.60 -1.99
N PRO A 82 -5.84 -5.53 -1.29
CA PRO A 82 -5.20 -4.23 -1.06
C PRO A 82 -4.73 -3.54 -2.34
N ALA A 83 -4.29 -4.27 -3.37
CA ALA A 83 -3.95 -3.65 -4.66
C ALA A 83 -5.13 -2.93 -5.30
N ALA A 84 -6.33 -3.55 -5.31
CA ALA A 84 -7.53 -2.91 -5.83
C ALA A 84 -7.90 -1.64 -5.03
N SER A 85 -7.84 -1.71 -3.69
CA SER A 85 -8.12 -0.55 -2.84
C SER A 85 -7.09 0.57 -3.00
N HIS A 86 -5.81 0.23 -3.13
CA HIS A 86 -4.75 1.22 -3.32
C HIS A 86 -4.86 1.90 -4.70
N ILE A 87 -5.13 1.15 -5.77
CA ILE A 87 -5.42 1.73 -7.09
C ILE A 87 -6.61 2.70 -6.98
N ALA A 88 -7.71 2.28 -6.37
CA ALA A 88 -8.89 3.12 -6.21
C ALA A 88 -8.57 4.41 -5.44
N ALA A 89 -7.85 4.30 -4.32
CA ALA A 89 -7.44 5.46 -3.53
C ALA A 89 -6.57 6.44 -4.34
N ASN A 90 -5.58 5.94 -5.09
CA ASN A 90 -4.74 6.80 -5.92
C ASN A 90 -5.52 7.47 -7.04
N LEU A 91 -6.42 6.73 -7.71
CA LEU A 91 -7.27 7.32 -8.75
C LEU A 91 -8.20 8.40 -8.19
N MET A 92 -8.74 8.24 -6.99
CA MET A 92 -9.57 9.27 -6.34
C MET A 92 -8.82 10.59 -6.09
N THR A 93 -7.48 10.59 -6.07
CA THR A 93 -6.71 11.83 -5.88
C THR A 93 -6.60 12.70 -7.14
N ILE A 94 -6.95 12.15 -8.30
CA ILE A 94 -6.83 12.82 -9.61
C ILE A 94 -8.18 12.97 -10.33
N LEU A 95 -9.28 12.59 -9.67
CA LEU A 95 -10.65 12.83 -10.11
C LEU A 95 -11.13 14.19 -9.59
#